data_AF-A0A966EM39-F1
#
_entry.id   AF-A0A966EM39-F1
#
_cell.length_a   1.000
_cell.length_b   1.000
_cell.length_c   1.000
_cell.angle_alpha   90.00
_cell.angle_beta   90.00
_cell.angle_gamma   90.00
#
_symmetry.space_group_name_H-M   'P 1'
#
loop_
_entity.id
_entity.type
_entity.pdbx_description
1 polymer ?
#
loop_
_entity_poly.entity_id
_entity_poly.type
_entity_poly.pdbx_seq_one_letter_code
_entity_poly.pdbx_strand_id
1 'polypeptide(L)' 'MFIRLRLLLLSLGSGLTLLLVLCLGAQNLNDRHRLNLGVGQSAPLPSGFIVGISLVLGIVSGGSVAAVLAPAPDPDR' A
#
# COMPACT_ATOMS: atom_id res chain seq x y z
N MET A 1 -23.54 4.86 0.65
CA MET A 1 -22.16 5.33 0.38
C MET A 1 -21.20 5.21 1.56
N PHE A 2 -21.66 5.34 2.82
CA PHE A 2 -20.81 5.26 4.01
C PHE A 2 -19.90 4.01 4.07
N ILE A 3 -20.40 2.83 3.69
CA ILE A 3 -19.61 1.59 3.73
C ILE A 3 -18.44 1.61 2.74
N ARG A 4 -18.66 2.11 1.52
CA ARG A 4 -17.62 2.26 0.48
C ARG A 4 -16.53 3.22 0.94
N LEU A 5 -16.93 4.37 1.46
CA LEU A 5 -16.00 5.37 2.00
C LEU A 5 -15.21 4.81 3.18
N ARG A 6 -15.88 4.10 4.11
CA ARG A 6 -15.21 3.46 5.24
C ARG A 6 -14.19 2.41 4.80
N LEU A 7 -14.54 1.56 3.83
CA LEU A 7 -13.62 0.58 3.26
C LEU A 7 -12.40 1.24 2.60
N LEU A 8 -12.63 2.32 1.84
CA LEU A 8 -11.57 3.07 1.21
C LEU A 8 -10.64 3.71 2.25
N LEU A 9 -11.19 4.38 3.27
CA LEU A 9 -10.42 4.99 4.36
C LEU A 9 -9.63 3.95 5.17
N LEU A 10 -10.21 2.77 5.44
CA LEU A 10 -9.49 1.69 6.11
C LEU A 10 -8.34 1.14 5.25
N SER A 11 -8.56 1.02 3.94
CA SER A 11 -7.53 0.55 3.00
C SER A 11 -6.38 1.56 2.88
N LEU A 12 -6.68 2.85 2.78
CA LEU A 12 -5.66 3.91 2.75
C LEU A 12 -4.96 4.04 4.10
N GLY A 13 -5.70 4.00 5.21
CA GLY A 13 -5.14 4.12 6.56
C GLY A 13 -4.21 2.97 6.92
N SER A 14 -4.61 1.73 6.60
CA SER A 14 -3.75 0.55 6.77
C SER A 14 -2.51 0.62 5.86
N GLY A 15 -2.67 0.99 4.58
CA GLY A 15 -1.56 1.20 3.66
C GLY A 15 -0.57 2.26 4.16
N LEU A 16 -1.06 3.40 4.67
CA LEU A 16 -0.22 4.45 5.24
C LEU A 16 0.53 3.97 6.49
N THR A 17 -0.15 3.24 7.38
CA THR A 17 0.46 2.71 8.60
C THR A 17 1.57 1.72 8.26
N LEU A 18 1.32 0.81 7.29
CA LEU A 18 2.33 -0.12 6.80
C LEU A 18 3.48 0.61 6.12
N LEU A 19 3.22 1.67 5.36
CA LEU A 19 4.26 2.49 4.76
C LEU A 19 5.16 3.11 5.83
N LEU A 20 4.60 3.64 6.92
CA LEU A 20 5.38 4.18 8.03
C LEU A 20 6.23 3.10 8.71
N VAL A 21 5.66 1.91 8.94
CA VAL A 21 6.40 0.75 9.47
C VAL A 21 7.57 0.38 8.55
N LEU A 22 7.36 0.38 7.22
CA LEU A 22 8.42 0.12 6.25
C LEU A 22 9.49 1.20 6.25
N CYS A 23 9.11 2.47 6.38
CA CYS A 23 10.06 3.57 6.51
C CYS A 23 10.91 3.41 7.79
N LEU A 24 10.32 2.98 8.90
CA LEU A 24 11.07 2.65 10.12
C LEU A 24 11.98 1.43 9.92
N GLY A 25 11.46 0.35 9.35
CA GLY A 25 12.21 -0.88 9.10
C GLY A 25 13.39 -0.65 8.15
N ALA A 26 13.21 0.14 7.10
CA ALA A 26 14.25 0.50 6.14
C ALA A 26 15.45 1.19 6.80
N GLN A 27 15.20 2.01 7.83
CA GLN A 27 16.26 2.64 8.62
C GLN A 27 17.05 1.63 9.45
N ASN A 28 16.45 0.50 9.83
CA ASN A 28 17.11 -0.54 10.62
C ASN A 28 17.91 -1.53 9.76
N LEU A 29 17.55 -1.72 8.50
CA LEU A 29 18.28 -2.57 7.55
C LEU A 29 19.60 -1.89 7.14
N ASN A 30 20.70 -2.63 7.12
CA ASN A 30 22.01 -2.13 6.65
C ASN A 30 22.24 -2.36 5.15
N ASP A 31 21.67 -3.43 4.59
CA ASP A 31 21.84 -3.72 3.18
C ASP A 31 21.17 -2.67 2.30
N ARG A 32 21.86 -2.27 1.23
CA ARG A 32 21.42 -1.22 0.30
C ARG A 32 21.64 -1.68 -1.13
N HIS A 33 20.55 -1.91 -1.84
CA HIS A 33 20.55 -2.32 -3.25
C HIS A 33 20.06 -1.17 -4.12
N ARG A 34 20.68 -1.00 -5.28
CA ARG A 34 20.18 -0.09 -6.32
C ARG A 34 19.44 -0.92 -7.36
N LEU A 35 18.18 -0.60 -7.60
CA LEU A 35 17.39 -1.25 -8.65
C LEU A 35 17.59 -0.50 -9.97
N ASN A 36 17.76 -1.25 -11.05
CA ASN A 36 17.66 -0.70 -12.40
C ASN A 36 16.20 -0.79 -12.84
N LEU A 37 15.57 0.35 -13.09
CA LEU A 37 14.16 0.46 -13.49
C LEU A 37 14.00 0.60 -15.02
N GLY A 38 15.06 0.34 -15.79
CA GLY A 38 15.08 0.49 -17.24
C GLY A 38 15.24 1.93 -17.73
N VAL A 39 14.64 2.90 -17.01
CA VAL A 39 14.81 4.35 -17.27
C VAL A 39 15.89 5.01 -16.43
N GLY A 40 16.52 4.26 -15.52
CA GLY A 40 17.54 4.76 -14.60
C GLY A 40 17.74 3.84 -13.40
N GLN A 41 18.65 4.23 -12.51
CA GLN A 41 18.85 3.54 -11.24
C GLN A 41 18.07 4.21 -10.11
N SER A 42 17.52 3.42 -9.21
CA SER A 42 16.91 3.92 -7.98
C SER A 42 17.97 4.45 -7.01
N ALA A 43 17.50 5.21 -6.01
CA ALA A 43 18.26 5.39 -4.77
C ALA A 43 18.59 4.03 -4.13
N PRO A 44 19.66 3.94 -3.33
CA PRO A 44 19.97 2.73 -2.57
C PRO A 44 18.84 2.41 -1.58
N LEU A 45 18.12 1.32 -1.82
CA LEU A 45 16.96 0.88 -1.05
C LEU A 45 17.24 -0.49 -0.41
N PRO A 46 16.81 -0.75 0.83
CA PRO A 46 16.89 -2.08 1.40
C PRO A 46 15.93 -3.06 0.73
N SER A 47 16.32 -4.33 0.63
CA SER A 47 15.50 -5.40 0.01
C SER A 47 14.12 -5.52 0.68
N GLY A 48 14.07 -5.48 2.01
CA GLY A 48 12.82 -5.51 2.77
C GLY A 48 11.88 -4.36 2.46
N PHE A 49 12.40 -3.16 2.17
CA PHE A 49 11.57 -2.02 1.77
C PHE A 49 10.97 -2.22 0.37
N ILE A 50 11.73 -2.80 -0.57
CA ILE A 50 11.25 -3.09 -1.93
C ILE A 50 10.12 -4.12 -1.91
N VAL A 51 10.27 -5.21 -1.14
CA VAL A 51 9.19 -6.20 -0.99
C VAL A 51 8.00 -5.57 -0.25
N GLY A 52 8.27 -4.80 0.80
CA GLY A 52 7.23 -4.12 1.56
C GLY A 52 6.38 -3.15 0.74
N ILE A 53 7.01 -2.32 -0.10
CA ILE A 53 6.26 -1.34 -0.89
C ILE A 53 5.31 -2.03 -1.89
N SER A 54 5.70 -3.19 -2.44
CA SER A 54 4.82 -3.97 -3.31
C SER A 54 3.58 -4.49 -2.58
N LEU A 55 3.73 -4.90 -1.30
CA LEU A 55 2.62 -5.32 -0.46
C LEU A 55 1.67 -4.15 -0.15
N VAL A 56 2.22 -2.99 0.20
CA VAL A 56 1.43 -1.78 0.46
C VAL A 56 0.62 -1.38 -0.78
N LEU A 57 1.25 -1.37 -1.95
CA LEU A 57 0.57 -1.08 -3.22
C LEU A 57 -0.55 -2.10 -3.50
N GLY A 58 -0.32 -3.38 -3.25
CA GLY A 58 -1.34 -4.43 -3.38
C GLY A 58 -2.55 -4.19 -2.47
N ILE A 59 -2.32 -3.86 -1.20
CA ILE A 59 -3.40 -3.58 -0.24
C ILE A 59 -4.19 -2.34 -0.64
N VAL A 60 -3.51 -1.23 -0.97
CA VAL A 60 -4.18 0.02 -1.36
C VAL A 60 -4.96 -0.17 -2.66
N SER A 61 -4.38 -0.82 -3.67
CA SER A 61 -5.03 -1.10 -4.95
C SER A 61 -6.24 -2.03 -4.77
N GLY A 62 -6.05 -3.18 -4.11
CA GLY A 62 -7.11 -4.15 -3.88
C GLY A 62 -8.25 -3.59 -3.02
N GLY A 63 -7.92 -2.86 -1.97
CA GLY A 63 -8.88 -2.18 -1.11
C GLY A 63 -9.68 -1.09 -1.84
N SER A 64 -9.03 -0.35 -2.75
CA SER A 64 -9.70 0.63 -3.61
C SER A 64 -10.69 -0.04 -4.57
N VAL A 65 -10.28 -1.14 -5.23
CA VAL A 65 -11.17 -1.93 -6.11
C VAL A 65 -12.35 -2.50 -5.31
N ALA A 66 -12.09 -3.06 -4.13
CA ALA A 66 -13.14 -3.59 -3.26
C ALA A 66 -14.13 -2.49 -2.82
N ALA A 67 -13.65 -1.30 -2.48
CA ALA A 67 -14.50 -0.17 -2.11
C ALA A 67 -15.40 0.32 -3.27
N VAL A 68 -14.87 0.33 -4.50
CA VAL A 68 -15.64 0.70 -5.70
C VAL A 68 -16.71 -0.35 -6.03
N LEU A 69 -16.35 -1.63 -5.96
CA LEU A 69 -17.24 -2.75 -6.30
C LEU A 69 -18.22 -3.12 -5.19
N ALA A 70 -18.08 -2.58 -3.98
CA ALA A 70 -18.95 -2.95 -2.87
C ALA A 70 -20.42 -2.63 -3.19
N PRO A 71 -21.38 -3.52 -2.85
CA PRO A 71 -22.80 -3.31 -3.14
C PRO A 71 -23.33 -1.98 -2.57
N ALA A 72 -24.29 -1.38 -3.26
CA ALA A 72 -25.05 -0.28 -2.66
C ALA A 72 -25.93 -0.85 -1.55
N PRO A 73 -26.19 -0.10 -0.46
CA PRO A 73 -27.23 -0.48 0.49
C PRO A 73 -28.54 -0.65 -0.28
N ASP A 74 -29.21 -1.79 -0.11
CA ASP A 74 -30.53 -2.05 -0.67
C ASP A 74 -31.54 -1.13 0.03
N PRO A 75 -32.21 -0.22 -0.68
CA PRO A 75 -33.17 0.70 -0.05
C PRO A 75 -34.47 0.01 0.40
N ASP A 76 -34.76 -1.21 -0.08
CA ASP A 76 -36.03 -1.90 0.12
C ASP A 76 -35.98 -3.08 1.12
N ARG A 77 -34.92 -3.19 1.94
CA ARG A 77 -34.78 -4.25 2.95
C ARG A 77 -34.34 -3.76 4.32
#